data_AF-A0A3D3MNR0-F1
#
_entry.id   AF-A0A3D3MNR0-F1
#
_cell.length_a   1.000
_cell.length_b   1.000
_cell.length_c   1.000
_cell.angle_alpha   90.00
_cell.angle_beta   90.00
_cell.angle_gamma   90.00
#
_symmetry.space_group_name_H-M   'P 1'
#
loop_
_entity.id
_entity.type
_entity.pdbx_description
1 polymer ?
#
loop_
_entity_poly.entity_id
_entity_poly.type
_entity_poly.pdbx_seq_one_letter_code
_entity_poly.pdbx_strand_id
1 'polypeptide(L)'
;MQEEFAKKVNDIPIPLIIKTGQLNGTTAILYTTDSFLSNDYYLRISKDNGKTWKNYFTGLVANQHYFLKSNSRYPLWKDSNHLQIEADIKRMTQHSVYGISPEYATVKDNALLTLDLTEILKDSDGDGINDIEETRKLFTNPYSKDTDGDGIGDAEDNNPKYKTPENDFTKLLQGIMYGNYDIAVHQNPFHEEFFIPLATFKDDLKKQREDLPERKKDFMTSLNYKVIVTDDENLKGIEPIDEKIIFLTSKEYAEYRKFNYMNNFKAYYSKVFRCDKEKDTYIFMIDTPTTGLTYLIKKTPEGWNVNIIEHWIA
;
A
#
# COMPACT_ATOMS: atom_id res chain seq x y z
N MET A 1 9.89 -25.22 0.44
CA MET A 1 9.20 -23.92 0.59
C MET A 1 9.00 -23.24 -0.76
N GLN A 2 10.05 -22.87 -1.52
CA GLN A 2 9.89 -22.24 -2.85
C GLN A 2 9.07 -23.09 -3.85
N GLU A 3 9.30 -24.41 -3.92
CA GLU A 3 8.52 -25.31 -4.79
C GLU A 3 7.05 -25.43 -4.40
N GLU A 4 6.70 -25.21 -3.12
CA GLU A 4 5.31 -25.26 -2.66
C GLU A 4 4.57 -23.96 -2.94
N PHE A 5 5.24 -22.82 -2.82
CA PHE A 5 4.71 -21.51 -3.20
C PHE A 5 4.52 -21.36 -4.72
N ALA A 6 5.21 -22.18 -5.53
CA ALA A 6 4.96 -22.26 -6.97
C ALA A 6 3.63 -22.92 -7.32
N LYS A 7 3.08 -23.77 -6.43
CA LYS A 7 1.77 -24.40 -6.64
C LYS A 7 0.66 -23.42 -6.24
N LYS A 8 -0.30 -23.22 -7.14
CA LYS A 8 -1.36 -22.21 -6.96
C LYS A 8 -2.75 -22.80 -7.15
N VAL A 9 -3.73 -22.26 -6.43
CA VAL A 9 -5.16 -22.41 -6.73
C VAL A 9 -5.67 -21.02 -7.09
N ASN A 10 -6.06 -20.83 -8.35
CA ASN A 10 -6.56 -19.55 -8.84
C ASN A 10 -5.63 -18.36 -8.50
N ASP A 11 -4.36 -18.50 -8.89
CA ASP A 11 -3.25 -17.55 -8.63
C ASP A 11 -2.81 -17.39 -7.17
N ILE A 12 -3.51 -17.98 -6.21
CA ILE A 12 -3.14 -17.98 -4.78
C ILE A 12 -2.18 -19.14 -4.50
N PRO A 13 -0.96 -18.88 -3.99
CA PRO A 13 -0.07 -19.94 -3.51
C PRO A 13 -0.74 -20.83 -2.46
N ILE A 14 -0.63 -22.15 -2.61
CA ILE A 14 -1.25 -23.13 -1.69
C ILE A 14 -0.93 -22.86 -0.21
N PRO A 15 0.33 -22.53 0.17
CA PRO A 15 0.66 -22.26 1.59
C PRO A 15 -0.07 -21.07 2.21
N LEU A 16 -0.62 -20.17 1.39
CA LEU A 16 -1.36 -19.00 1.84
C LEU A 16 -2.87 -19.26 1.98
N ILE A 17 -3.35 -20.39 1.47
CA ILE A 17 -4.75 -20.79 1.60
C ILE A 17 -4.98 -21.33 3.01
N ILE A 18 -5.88 -20.68 3.73
CA ILE A 18 -6.28 -21.10 5.08
C ILE A 18 -7.32 -22.19 4.96
N LYS A 19 -8.38 -21.93 4.18
CA LYS A 19 -9.46 -22.88 4.01
C LYS A 19 -10.26 -22.62 2.74
N THR A 20 -10.80 -23.68 2.15
CA THR A 20 -11.73 -23.61 1.03
C THR A 20 -13.05 -24.28 1.38
N GLY A 21 -14.12 -23.92 0.67
CA GLY A 21 -15.41 -24.56 0.81
C GLY A 21 -16.35 -24.21 -0.33
N GLN A 22 -17.36 -25.04 -0.55
CA GLN A 22 -18.39 -24.81 -1.56
C GLN A 22 -19.79 -24.97 -0.94
N LEU A 23 -20.72 -24.08 -1.31
CA LEU A 23 -22.12 -24.16 -0.95
C LEU A 23 -22.97 -23.66 -2.12
N ASN A 24 -23.96 -24.45 -2.55
CA ASN A 24 -24.92 -24.09 -3.61
C ASN A 24 -24.26 -23.54 -4.90
N GLY A 25 -23.17 -24.16 -5.36
CA GLY A 25 -22.44 -23.72 -6.57
C GLY A 25 -21.53 -22.50 -6.38
N THR A 26 -21.47 -21.93 -5.17
CA THR A 26 -20.54 -20.86 -4.80
C THR A 26 -19.33 -21.43 -4.10
N THR A 27 -18.13 -21.11 -4.58
CA THR A 27 -16.85 -21.51 -4.00
C THR A 27 -16.22 -20.33 -3.27
N ALA A 28 -15.72 -20.58 -2.05
CA ALA A 28 -15.00 -19.62 -1.24
C ALA A 28 -13.58 -20.14 -0.95
N ILE A 29 -12.61 -19.23 -1.01
CA ILE A 29 -11.22 -19.43 -0.59
C ILE A 29 -10.88 -18.33 0.41
N LEU A 30 -10.64 -18.71 1.66
CA LEU A 30 -10.10 -17.83 2.69
C LEU A 30 -8.58 -17.99 2.71
N TYR A 31 -7.86 -16.89 2.55
CA TYR A 31 -6.40 -16.90 2.40
C TYR A 31 -5.76 -15.66 3.03
N THR A 32 -4.45 -15.68 3.17
CA THR A 32 -3.64 -14.56 3.66
C THR A 32 -2.74 -14.00 2.57
N THR A 33 -2.36 -12.73 2.67
CA THR A 33 -1.23 -12.19 1.87
C THR A 33 0.12 -12.64 2.42
N ASP A 34 1.15 -12.52 1.59
CA ASP A 34 2.55 -12.78 1.93
C ASP A 34 3.35 -11.48 1.77
N SER A 35 3.38 -10.69 2.82
CA SER A 35 4.08 -9.42 2.89
C SER A 35 4.87 -9.36 4.18
N PHE A 36 6.14 -8.98 4.05
CA PHE A 36 7.05 -8.85 5.18
C PHE A 36 6.53 -7.89 6.25
N LEU A 37 5.83 -6.83 5.84
CA LEU A 37 5.36 -5.80 6.75
C LEU A 37 3.92 -6.05 7.23
N SER A 38 3.02 -6.54 6.39
CA SER A 38 1.61 -6.68 6.78
C SER A 38 0.92 -7.78 6.01
N ASN A 39 0.44 -8.79 6.72
CA ASN A 39 -0.38 -9.83 6.13
C ASN A 39 -1.85 -9.53 6.43
N ASP A 40 -2.72 -9.70 5.44
CA ASP A 40 -4.15 -9.44 5.54
C ASP A 40 -4.93 -10.70 5.17
N TYR A 41 -6.08 -10.90 5.82
CA TYR A 41 -6.99 -11.96 5.42
C TYR A 41 -7.92 -11.48 4.31
N TYR A 42 -7.94 -12.22 3.21
CA TYR A 42 -8.80 -11.99 2.06
C TYR A 42 -9.73 -13.17 1.83
N LEU A 43 -10.89 -12.85 1.28
CA LEU A 43 -11.87 -13.81 0.82
C LEU A 43 -11.95 -13.74 -0.70
N ARG A 44 -11.75 -14.87 -1.38
CA ARG A 44 -11.99 -15.02 -2.81
C ARG A 44 -13.27 -15.81 -3.04
N ILE A 45 -14.22 -15.26 -3.79
CA ILE A 45 -15.52 -15.88 -4.08
C ILE A 45 -15.67 -16.10 -5.59
N SER A 46 -16.18 -17.27 -5.95
CA SER A 46 -16.73 -17.56 -7.27
C SER A 46 -18.17 -18.04 -7.15
N LYS A 47 -19.09 -17.42 -7.89
CA LYS A 47 -20.53 -17.77 -7.91
C LYS A 47 -20.92 -18.65 -9.09
N ASP A 48 -19.97 -19.02 -9.95
CA ASP A 48 -20.20 -19.70 -11.22
C ASP A 48 -19.35 -20.97 -11.39
N ASN A 49 -19.13 -21.69 -10.28
CA ASN A 49 -18.31 -22.90 -10.21
C ASN A 49 -16.85 -22.68 -10.66
N GLY A 50 -16.27 -21.53 -10.31
CA GLY A 50 -14.85 -21.25 -10.50
C GLY A 50 -14.48 -20.62 -11.83
N LYS A 51 -15.45 -20.15 -12.64
CA LYS A 51 -15.16 -19.49 -13.92
C LYS A 51 -14.73 -18.04 -13.73
N THR A 52 -15.39 -17.31 -12.84
CA THR A 52 -15.05 -15.94 -12.46
C THR A 52 -14.82 -15.84 -10.96
N TRP A 53 -13.96 -14.90 -10.56
CA TRP A 53 -13.54 -14.72 -9.18
C TRP A 53 -13.47 -13.26 -8.80
N LYS A 54 -13.88 -12.95 -7.57
CA LYS A 54 -13.72 -11.64 -6.94
C LYS A 54 -12.99 -11.78 -5.61
N ASN A 55 -12.20 -10.78 -5.24
CA ASN A 55 -11.44 -10.74 -3.99
C ASN A 55 -11.98 -9.64 -3.10
N TYR A 56 -11.99 -9.91 -1.80
CA TYR A 56 -12.56 -9.03 -0.79
C TYR A 56 -11.66 -9.01 0.42
N PHE A 57 -11.20 -7.82 0.82
CA PHE A 57 -10.55 -7.67 2.11
C PHE A 57 -11.55 -7.93 3.22
N THR A 58 -11.21 -8.81 4.16
CA THR A 58 -12.13 -9.19 5.25
C THR A 58 -12.21 -8.16 6.38
N GLY A 59 -11.36 -7.13 6.36
CA GLY A 59 -11.18 -6.20 7.47
C GLY A 59 -10.29 -6.75 8.60
N LEU A 60 -9.69 -7.93 8.42
CA LEU A 60 -8.84 -8.57 9.41
C LEU A 60 -7.39 -8.65 8.94
N VAL A 61 -6.48 -8.33 9.85
CA VAL A 61 -5.04 -8.43 9.65
C VAL A 61 -4.57 -9.80 10.11
N ALA A 62 -3.86 -10.51 9.26
CA ALA A 62 -3.40 -11.85 9.54
C ALA A 62 -2.30 -11.86 10.62
N ASN A 63 -2.45 -12.78 11.57
CA ASN A 63 -1.54 -12.96 12.70
C ASN A 63 -1.39 -11.69 13.58
N GLN A 64 -2.38 -10.79 13.52
CA GLN A 64 -2.54 -9.69 14.47
C GLN A 64 -3.91 -9.81 15.11
N HIS A 65 -3.90 -10.18 16.39
CA HIS A 65 -5.08 -10.49 17.20
C HIS A 65 -5.88 -11.74 16.78
N TYR A 66 -5.97 -12.06 15.50
CA TYR A 66 -6.68 -13.22 14.98
C TYR A 66 -5.71 -14.14 14.22
N PHE A 67 -5.62 -15.39 14.67
CA PHE A 67 -4.77 -16.41 14.07
C PHE A 67 -5.66 -17.54 13.58
N LEU A 68 -6.07 -17.46 12.31
CA LEU A 68 -6.98 -18.42 11.70
C LEU A 68 -6.31 -19.79 11.52
N LYS A 69 -7.05 -20.85 11.85
CA LYS A 69 -6.55 -22.23 11.84
C LYS A 69 -6.91 -22.93 10.54
N SER A 70 -5.90 -23.22 9.71
CA SER A 70 -6.10 -23.97 8.46
C SER A 70 -6.60 -25.41 8.70
N ASN A 71 -6.27 -25.98 9.86
CA ASN A 71 -6.75 -27.29 10.31
C ASN A 71 -8.11 -27.25 11.03
N SER A 72 -8.87 -26.15 10.91
CA SER A 72 -10.22 -26.04 11.49
C SER A 72 -11.09 -27.25 11.12
N ARG A 73 -11.78 -27.83 12.11
CA ARG A 73 -12.64 -29.03 11.93
C ARG A 73 -14.02 -28.70 11.35
N TYR A 74 -14.41 -27.44 11.42
CA TYR A 74 -15.69 -26.97 10.90
C TYR A 74 -15.62 -26.75 9.39
N PRO A 75 -16.72 -26.92 8.64
CA PRO A 75 -16.79 -26.48 7.25
C PRO A 75 -16.65 -24.95 7.19
N LEU A 76 -16.05 -24.43 6.10
CA LEU A 76 -15.88 -22.99 5.92
C LEU A 76 -17.23 -22.28 5.80
N TRP A 77 -18.20 -22.88 5.12
CA TRP A 77 -19.57 -22.36 5.05
C TRP A 77 -20.35 -22.76 6.30
N LYS A 78 -20.94 -21.76 6.97
CA LYS A 78 -21.91 -21.97 8.05
C LYS A 78 -23.33 -22.01 7.48
N ASP A 79 -23.64 -21.05 6.62
CA ASP A 79 -24.89 -20.93 5.87
C ASP A 79 -24.64 -20.03 4.63
N SER A 80 -25.68 -19.65 3.90
CA SER A 80 -25.54 -18.88 2.65
C SER A 80 -25.00 -17.45 2.82
N ASN A 81 -25.08 -16.88 4.03
CA ASN A 81 -24.64 -15.51 4.32
C ASN A 81 -23.42 -15.45 5.26
N HIS A 82 -22.98 -16.58 5.79
CA HIS A 82 -21.90 -16.60 6.76
C HIS A 82 -20.85 -17.68 6.47
N LEU A 83 -19.60 -17.28 6.63
CA LEU A 83 -18.47 -18.22 6.76
C LEU A 83 -18.11 -18.40 8.23
N GLN A 84 -17.40 -19.47 8.54
CA GLN A 84 -16.87 -19.73 9.87
C GLN A 84 -15.48 -20.36 9.82
N ILE A 85 -14.67 -20.04 10.82
CA ILE A 85 -13.30 -20.54 10.93
C ILE A 85 -12.85 -20.53 12.38
N GLU A 86 -12.13 -21.56 12.82
CA GLU A 86 -11.50 -21.58 14.14
C GLU A 86 -10.30 -20.63 14.15
N ALA A 87 -10.12 -19.90 15.24
CA ALA A 87 -9.02 -18.97 15.41
C ALA A 87 -8.53 -18.92 16.86
N ASP A 88 -7.25 -18.62 17.05
CA ASP A 88 -6.78 -18.11 18.33
C ASP A 88 -6.93 -16.60 18.36
N ILE A 89 -7.64 -16.12 19.37
CA ILE A 89 -7.72 -14.70 19.67
C ILE A 89 -6.58 -14.38 20.62
N LYS A 90 -5.68 -13.50 20.18
CA LYS A 90 -4.50 -13.11 20.94
C LYS A 90 -4.46 -11.59 21.17
N ARG A 91 -3.77 -11.18 22.21
CA ARG A 91 -3.47 -9.78 22.50
C ARG A 91 -1.96 -9.60 22.43
N MET A 92 -1.50 -8.65 21.63
CA MET A 92 -0.10 -8.26 21.61
C MET A 92 0.28 -7.72 23.00
N THR A 93 1.30 -8.30 23.62
CA THR A 93 1.83 -7.89 24.92
C THR A 93 3.14 -7.14 24.79
N GLN A 94 3.86 -7.37 23.69
CA GLN A 94 5.07 -6.65 23.34
C GLN A 94 5.07 -6.35 21.84
N HIS A 95 5.38 -5.09 21.52
CA HIS A 95 5.53 -4.63 20.15
C HIS A 95 6.80 -5.17 19.51
N SER A 96 6.78 -5.35 18.18
CA SER A 96 8.00 -5.66 17.44
C SER A 96 8.94 -4.46 17.51
N VAL A 97 10.18 -4.69 17.93
CA VAL A 97 11.28 -3.71 17.90
C VAL A 97 12.38 -4.34 17.07
N TYR A 98 13.31 -3.55 16.52
CA TYR A 98 14.38 -4.09 15.67
C TYR A 98 15.08 -5.30 16.31
N GLY A 99 15.04 -6.45 15.62
CA GLY A 99 15.61 -7.73 16.10
C GLY A 99 14.73 -8.52 17.09
N ILE A 100 13.57 -8.01 17.51
CA ILE A 100 12.67 -8.63 18.49
C ILE A 100 11.29 -8.84 17.86
N SER A 101 10.87 -10.10 17.74
CA SER A 101 9.52 -10.43 17.28
C SER A 101 8.45 -9.99 18.28
N PRO A 102 7.24 -9.62 17.82
CA PRO A 102 6.15 -9.26 18.72
C PRO A 102 5.72 -10.46 19.57
N GLU A 103 5.40 -10.21 20.83
CA GLU A 103 4.86 -11.23 21.73
C GLU A 103 3.35 -11.11 21.86
N TYR A 104 2.71 -12.27 22.03
CA TYR A 104 1.26 -12.39 22.13
C TYR A 104 0.85 -13.27 23.30
N ALA A 105 -0.15 -12.81 24.06
CA ALA A 105 -0.87 -13.63 25.02
C ALA A 105 -2.19 -14.13 24.42
N THR A 106 -2.49 -15.41 24.57
CA THR A 106 -3.77 -15.97 24.15
C THR A 106 -4.88 -15.44 25.06
N VAL A 107 -5.89 -14.80 24.45
CA VAL A 107 -7.12 -14.34 25.10
C VAL A 107 -8.17 -15.44 25.05
N LYS A 108 -8.29 -16.11 23.89
CA LYS A 108 -9.20 -17.24 23.69
C LYS A 108 -8.60 -18.21 22.67
N ASP A 109 -8.50 -19.47 23.05
CA ASP A 109 -8.11 -20.57 22.15
C ASP A 109 -9.35 -21.14 21.46
N ASN A 110 -9.19 -21.60 20.22
CA ASN A 110 -10.22 -22.25 19.39
C ASN A 110 -11.55 -21.49 19.34
N ALA A 111 -11.50 -20.17 19.24
CA ALA A 111 -12.70 -19.38 19.02
C ALA A 111 -13.25 -19.69 17.61
N LEU A 112 -14.52 -20.10 17.51
CA LEU A 112 -15.18 -20.20 16.22
C LEU A 112 -15.67 -18.81 15.80
N LEU A 113 -14.95 -18.18 14.87
CA LEU A 113 -15.34 -16.91 14.28
C LEU A 113 -16.44 -17.14 13.25
N THR A 114 -17.39 -16.22 13.17
CA THR A 114 -18.37 -16.14 12.08
C THR A 114 -18.10 -14.86 11.30
N LEU A 115 -17.90 -14.97 9.98
CA LEU A 115 -17.69 -13.85 9.07
C LEU A 115 -18.99 -13.59 8.30
N ASP A 116 -19.50 -12.36 8.36
CA ASP A 116 -20.71 -11.96 7.64
C ASP A 116 -20.37 -11.57 6.19
N LEU A 117 -20.90 -12.33 5.24
CA LEU A 117 -20.69 -12.07 3.82
C LEU A 117 -21.43 -10.83 3.34
N THR A 118 -22.52 -10.43 4.01
CA THR A 118 -23.25 -9.21 3.66
C THR A 118 -22.36 -7.98 3.81
N GLU A 119 -21.55 -7.96 4.88
CA GLU A 119 -20.60 -6.88 5.15
C GLU A 119 -19.34 -6.99 4.30
N ILE A 120 -18.74 -8.18 4.20
CA ILE A 120 -17.48 -8.37 3.45
C ILE A 120 -17.66 -8.11 1.95
N LEU A 121 -18.79 -8.52 1.37
CA LEU A 121 -19.02 -8.39 -0.07
C LEU A 121 -19.66 -7.06 -0.47
N LYS A 122 -19.90 -6.17 0.51
CA LYS A 122 -20.56 -4.88 0.28
C LYS A 122 -19.65 -3.96 -0.51
N ASP A 123 -20.16 -3.46 -1.62
CA ASP A 123 -19.52 -2.56 -2.57
C ASP A 123 -20.61 -1.57 -2.96
N SER A 124 -20.65 -0.45 -2.22
CA SER A 124 -21.82 0.44 -2.16
C SER A 124 -22.00 1.29 -3.41
N ASP A 125 -20.93 1.61 -4.14
CA ASP A 125 -21.01 2.30 -5.43
C ASP A 125 -20.89 1.34 -6.63
N GLY A 126 -20.34 0.14 -6.47
CA GLY A 126 -20.20 -0.85 -7.52
C GLY A 126 -19.00 -0.60 -8.43
N ASP A 127 -17.88 -0.10 -7.89
CA ASP A 127 -16.61 0.05 -8.60
C ASP A 127 -15.76 -1.24 -8.60
N GLY A 128 -16.09 -2.21 -7.74
CA GLY A 128 -15.41 -3.49 -7.62
C GLY A 128 -14.45 -3.63 -6.44
N ILE A 129 -14.29 -2.58 -5.62
CA ILE A 129 -13.63 -2.60 -4.31
C ILE A 129 -14.73 -2.65 -3.24
N ASN A 130 -14.53 -3.39 -2.15
CA ASN A 130 -15.54 -3.43 -1.09
C ASN A 130 -15.38 -2.27 -0.10
N ASP A 131 -16.50 -1.85 0.52
CA ASP A 131 -16.56 -0.72 1.46
C ASP A 131 -15.47 -0.81 2.55
N ILE A 132 -15.14 -2.03 2.99
CA ILE A 132 -14.13 -2.28 4.02
C ILE A 132 -12.72 -1.94 3.51
N GLU A 133 -12.38 -2.32 2.27
CA GLU A 133 -11.07 -2.02 1.69
C GLU A 133 -10.91 -0.53 1.39
N GLU A 134 -11.94 0.09 0.83
CA GLU A 134 -11.97 1.53 0.60
C GLU A 134 -11.76 2.32 1.89
N THR A 135 -12.55 2.03 2.92
CA THR A 135 -12.49 2.81 4.18
C THR A 135 -11.27 2.52 5.04
N ARG A 136 -10.69 1.32 5.00
CA ARG A 136 -9.60 0.90 5.90
C ARG A 136 -8.22 0.93 5.25
N LYS A 137 -8.13 0.74 3.93
CA LYS A 137 -6.86 0.65 3.21
C LYS A 137 -6.64 1.83 2.27
N LEU A 138 -7.63 2.13 1.42
CA LEU A 138 -7.48 3.15 0.38
C LEU A 138 -7.79 4.56 0.87
N PHE A 139 -8.60 4.69 1.93
CA PHE A 139 -9.15 5.97 2.42
C PHE A 139 -9.94 6.71 1.32
N THR A 140 -10.61 5.95 0.46
CA THR A 140 -11.56 6.43 -0.56
C THR A 140 -12.98 6.52 0.00
N ASN A 141 -13.89 7.08 -0.77
CA ASN A 141 -15.29 7.22 -0.42
C ASN A 141 -16.11 6.06 -1.02
N PRO A 142 -16.64 5.14 -0.19
CA PRO A 142 -17.35 3.94 -0.68
C PRO A 142 -18.69 4.19 -1.37
N TYR A 143 -19.05 5.45 -1.54
CA TYR A 143 -20.26 5.88 -2.23
C TYR A 143 -19.94 6.66 -3.52
N SER A 144 -18.68 6.60 -3.99
CA SER A 144 -18.21 7.30 -5.18
C SER A 144 -17.13 6.49 -5.88
N LYS A 145 -17.46 5.97 -7.08
CA LYS A 145 -16.52 5.20 -7.92
C LYS A 145 -15.23 5.93 -8.30
N ASP A 146 -15.25 7.25 -8.17
CA ASP A 146 -14.17 8.19 -8.47
C ASP A 146 -14.19 9.18 -7.30
N THR A 147 -13.34 8.92 -6.31
CA THR A 147 -13.36 9.63 -5.03
C THR A 147 -12.90 11.07 -5.18
N ASP A 148 -11.94 11.34 -6.07
CA ASP A 148 -11.32 12.65 -6.22
C ASP A 148 -11.87 13.48 -7.40
N GLY A 149 -12.68 12.86 -8.25
CA GLY A 149 -13.37 13.50 -9.38
C GLY A 149 -12.44 13.85 -10.53
N ASP A 150 -11.40 13.06 -10.76
CA ASP A 150 -10.48 13.25 -11.88
C ASP A 150 -10.89 12.54 -13.18
N GLY A 151 -11.85 11.61 -13.08
CA GLY A 151 -12.40 10.84 -14.20
C GLY A 151 -11.85 9.41 -14.33
N ILE A 152 -10.95 8.98 -13.43
CA ILE A 152 -10.45 7.61 -13.33
C ILE A 152 -11.12 6.95 -12.12
N GLY A 153 -11.57 5.69 -12.27
CA GLY A 153 -12.21 4.99 -11.16
C GLY A 153 -11.20 4.57 -10.08
N ASP A 154 -11.62 4.53 -8.82
CA ASP A 154 -10.77 4.22 -7.66
C ASP A 154 -10.08 2.86 -7.78
N ALA A 155 -10.68 1.91 -8.51
CA ALA A 155 -10.09 0.62 -8.83
C ALA A 155 -8.87 0.74 -9.75
N GLU A 156 -8.96 1.56 -10.80
CA GLU A 156 -7.91 1.76 -11.81
C GLU A 156 -6.90 2.86 -11.46
N ASP A 157 -7.28 3.82 -10.64
CA ASP A 157 -6.47 5.01 -10.35
C ASP A 157 -5.27 4.71 -9.46
N ASN A 158 -4.07 5.16 -9.82
CA ASN A 158 -2.90 5.00 -8.97
C ASN A 158 -2.88 5.97 -7.77
N ASN A 159 -3.68 7.04 -7.79
CA ASN A 159 -3.86 7.99 -6.69
C ASN A 159 -5.34 8.36 -6.45
N PRO A 160 -6.17 7.39 -6.01
CA PRO A 160 -7.63 7.53 -5.96
C PRO A 160 -8.17 8.58 -4.97
N LYS A 161 -7.29 9.28 -4.23
CA LYS A 161 -7.69 10.25 -3.20
C LYS A 161 -7.48 11.69 -3.61
N TYR A 162 -6.58 11.95 -4.56
CA TYR A 162 -6.08 13.29 -4.79
C TYR A 162 -5.83 13.53 -6.27
N LYS A 163 -6.73 14.32 -6.84
CA LYS A 163 -6.60 14.82 -8.20
C LYS A 163 -5.27 15.53 -8.39
N THR A 164 -4.55 15.12 -9.43
CA THR A 164 -3.22 15.64 -9.73
C THR A 164 -3.24 17.11 -10.18
N PRO A 165 -2.69 18.08 -9.40
CA PRO A 165 -2.47 19.42 -9.89
C PRO A 165 -1.11 19.50 -10.60
N GLU A 166 -1.10 19.71 -11.90
CA GLU A 166 0.17 19.86 -12.62
C GLU A 166 0.80 21.24 -12.40
N ASN A 167 1.96 21.27 -11.74
CA ASN A 167 2.75 22.48 -11.50
C ASN A 167 4.24 22.14 -11.30
N ASP A 168 5.09 23.16 -11.13
CA ASP A 168 6.54 22.96 -11.01
C ASP A 168 6.94 22.11 -9.79
N PHE A 169 6.20 22.20 -8.68
CA PHE A 169 6.46 21.42 -7.46
C PHE A 169 6.02 19.95 -7.62
N THR A 170 4.90 19.68 -8.28
CA THR A 170 4.53 18.29 -8.56
C THR A 170 5.53 17.60 -9.49
N LYS A 171 6.06 18.32 -10.48
CA LYS A 171 7.18 17.84 -11.33
C LYS A 171 8.46 17.60 -10.52
N LEU A 172 8.85 18.53 -9.65
CA LEU A 172 10.00 18.37 -8.74
C LEU A 172 9.87 17.10 -7.90
N LEU A 173 8.73 16.91 -7.24
CA LEU A 173 8.50 15.80 -6.32
C LEU A 173 8.41 14.46 -7.05
N GLN A 174 7.75 14.41 -8.21
CA GLN A 174 7.78 13.24 -9.09
C GLN A 174 9.20 12.92 -9.56
N GLY A 175 9.99 13.93 -9.93
CA GLY A 175 11.38 13.76 -10.33
C GLY A 175 12.23 13.18 -9.19
N ILE A 176 12.07 13.67 -7.96
CA ILE A 176 12.77 13.11 -6.78
C ILE A 176 12.36 11.64 -6.54
N MET A 177 11.09 11.29 -6.75
CA MET A 177 10.59 9.94 -6.46
C MET A 177 10.90 8.90 -7.53
N TYR A 178 10.90 9.30 -8.80
CA TYR A 178 10.91 8.38 -9.94
C TYR A 178 12.00 8.66 -10.96
N GLY A 179 12.58 9.86 -10.94
CA GLY A 179 13.55 10.28 -11.92
C GLY A 179 14.88 9.55 -11.76
N ASN A 180 15.44 9.15 -12.89
CA ASN A 180 16.79 8.63 -13.01
C ASN A 180 17.65 9.68 -13.72
N TYR A 181 18.46 10.39 -12.94
CA TYR A 181 19.27 11.51 -13.42
C TYR A 181 20.75 11.20 -13.32
N ASP A 182 21.54 11.81 -14.21
CA ASP A 182 23.00 11.79 -14.09
C ASP A 182 23.41 12.56 -12.84
N ILE A 183 24.12 11.87 -11.94
CA ILE A 183 24.63 12.46 -10.70
C ILE A 183 25.95 13.17 -11.03
N ALA A 184 26.04 14.46 -10.66
CA ALA A 184 27.28 15.21 -10.79
C ALA A 184 28.36 14.60 -9.89
N VAL A 185 29.52 14.28 -10.48
CA VAL A 185 30.65 13.70 -9.76
C VAL A 185 31.34 14.78 -8.94
N HIS A 186 31.16 14.74 -7.63
CA HIS A 186 31.84 15.62 -6.68
C HIS A 186 33.03 14.92 -6.01
N GLN A 187 34.00 15.70 -5.50
CA GLN A 187 35.13 15.14 -4.74
C GLN A 187 34.68 14.48 -3.43
N ASN A 188 33.53 14.90 -2.88
CA ASN A 188 32.90 14.26 -1.74
C ASN A 188 31.93 13.17 -2.23
N PRO A 189 32.20 11.88 -1.95
CA PRO A 189 31.34 10.77 -2.38
C PRO A 189 29.97 10.75 -1.68
N PHE A 190 29.76 11.59 -0.66
CA PHE A 190 28.48 11.75 0.04
C PHE A 190 27.65 12.94 -0.47
N HIS A 191 28.13 13.64 -1.51
CA HIS A 191 27.42 14.76 -2.10
C HIS A 191 26.96 14.38 -3.51
N GLU A 192 25.66 14.15 -3.64
CA GLU A 192 25.02 13.83 -4.92
C GLU A 192 24.17 15.03 -5.34
N GLU A 193 24.39 15.51 -6.56
CA GLU A 193 23.64 16.60 -7.17
C GLU A 193 23.10 16.17 -8.52
N PHE A 194 21.85 16.51 -8.79
CA PHE A 194 21.22 16.28 -10.07
C PHE A 194 20.27 17.41 -10.45
N PHE A 195 19.92 17.47 -11.74
CA PHE A 195 19.07 18.52 -12.30
C PHE A 195 17.77 17.94 -12.85
N ILE A 196 16.64 18.57 -12.52
CA ILE A 196 15.31 18.24 -13.03
C ILE A 196 14.88 19.34 -14.03
N PRO A 197 14.92 19.08 -15.35
CA PRO A 197 14.49 20.07 -16.35
C PRO A 197 12.96 20.18 -16.39
N LEU A 198 12.41 21.39 -16.29
CA LEU A 198 10.95 21.58 -16.31
C LEU A 198 10.35 21.50 -17.71
N ALA A 199 11.11 21.93 -18.73
CA ALA A 199 10.64 22.01 -20.11
C ALA A 199 10.45 20.62 -20.76
N THR A 200 11.34 19.68 -20.45
CA THR A 200 11.35 18.32 -21.02
C THR A 200 10.87 17.25 -20.04
N PHE A 201 10.52 17.64 -18.81
CA PHE A 201 10.23 16.73 -17.69
C PHE A 201 9.38 15.50 -18.05
N LYS A 202 8.23 15.73 -18.71
CA LYS A 202 7.28 14.66 -19.03
C LYS A 202 7.85 13.65 -20.02
N ASP A 203 8.48 14.15 -21.08
CA ASP A 203 9.07 13.31 -22.12
C ASP A 203 10.27 12.55 -21.57
N ASP A 204 11.10 13.20 -20.75
CA ASP A 204 12.25 12.58 -20.09
C ASP A 204 11.81 11.47 -19.14
N LEU A 205 10.84 11.74 -18.26
CA LEU A 205 10.35 10.76 -17.28
C LEU A 205 9.66 9.58 -17.99
N LYS A 206 8.88 9.85 -19.04
CA LYS A 206 8.26 8.81 -19.87
C LYS A 206 9.33 7.91 -20.51
N LYS A 207 10.35 8.50 -21.12
CA LYS A 207 11.45 7.75 -21.75
C LYS A 207 12.21 6.91 -20.72
N GLN A 208 12.56 7.49 -19.58
CA GLN A 208 13.21 6.77 -18.47
C GLN A 208 12.36 5.57 -18.03
N ARG A 209 11.04 5.72 -18.01
CA ARG A 209 10.12 4.64 -17.68
C ARG A 209 10.07 3.56 -18.77
N GLU A 210 10.03 3.93 -20.04
CA GLU A 210 10.03 3.01 -21.18
C GLU A 210 11.33 2.19 -21.29
N ASP A 211 12.45 2.75 -20.83
CA ASP A 211 13.75 2.05 -20.76
C ASP A 211 13.80 0.98 -19.65
N LEU A 212 12.85 1.01 -18.70
CA LEU A 212 12.73 0.02 -17.63
C LEU A 212 11.75 -1.10 -18.03
N PRO A 213 12.01 -2.35 -17.62
CA PRO A 213 11.08 -3.45 -17.89
C PRO A 213 9.70 -3.17 -17.29
N GLU A 214 8.66 -3.67 -17.96
CA GLU A 214 7.29 -3.61 -17.46
C GLU A 214 7.21 -4.35 -16.12
N ARG A 215 6.68 -3.69 -15.08
CA ARG A 215 6.50 -4.30 -13.76
C ARG A 215 5.15 -4.98 -13.69
N LYS A 216 5.04 -6.21 -14.16
CA LYS A 216 3.84 -7.02 -13.91
C LYS A 216 3.84 -7.49 -12.46
N LYS A 217 2.98 -6.88 -11.64
CA LYS A 217 2.69 -7.40 -10.30
C LYS A 217 1.98 -8.75 -10.45
N ASP A 218 2.49 -9.76 -9.77
CA ASP A 218 1.70 -10.97 -9.57
C ASP A 218 0.50 -10.67 -8.67
N PHE A 219 -0.48 -11.57 -8.67
CA PHE A 219 -1.72 -11.42 -7.91
C PHE A 219 -1.52 -11.08 -6.43
N MET A 220 -0.54 -11.69 -5.75
CA MET A 220 -0.36 -11.43 -4.31
C MET A 220 0.22 -10.03 -4.08
N THR A 221 1.14 -9.60 -4.94
CA THR A 221 1.74 -8.27 -4.88
C THR A 221 0.75 -7.17 -5.27
N SER A 222 -0.25 -7.45 -6.11
CA SER A 222 -1.27 -6.46 -6.49
C SER A 222 -2.23 -6.10 -5.35
N LEU A 223 -2.33 -6.92 -4.29
CA LEU A 223 -3.16 -6.65 -3.10
C LEU A 223 -2.48 -5.71 -2.08
N ASN A 224 -1.19 -5.40 -2.30
CA ASN A 224 -0.42 -4.56 -1.40
C ASN A 224 -0.33 -3.13 -1.95
N TYR A 225 -0.80 -2.16 -1.15
CA TYR A 225 -0.68 -0.75 -1.46
C TYR A 225 0.52 -0.12 -0.75
N LYS A 226 1.26 0.71 -1.49
CA LYS A 226 2.29 1.56 -0.89
C LYS A 226 1.62 2.72 -0.20
N VAL A 227 2.10 3.09 0.98
CA VAL A 227 1.55 4.21 1.76
C VAL A 227 2.66 5.22 2.01
N ILE A 228 2.37 6.48 1.70
CA ILE A 228 3.22 7.63 1.97
C ILE A 228 2.48 8.57 2.92
N VAL A 229 3.14 8.95 4.01
CA VAL A 229 2.59 9.92 4.96
C VAL A 229 3.16 11.29 4.62
N THR A 230 2.29 12.24 4.28
CA THR A 230 2.70 13.63 4.00
C THR A 230 1.55 14.61 4.15
N ASP A 231 1.87 15.84 4.56
CA ASP A 231 0.94 16.97 4.58
C ASP A 231 1.23 17.97 3.46
N ASP A 232 2.08 17.63 2.49
CA ASP A 232 2.38 18.47 1.33
C ASP A 232 1.30 18.32 0.25
N GLU A 233 0.64 19.42 -0.11
CA GLU A 233 -0.45 19.38 -1.09
C GLU A 233 0.01 19.03 -2.50
N ASN A 234 1.26 19.36 -2.87
CA ASN A 234 1.79 18.98 -4.17
C ASN A 234 2.16 17.50 -4.16
N LEU A 235 2.77 17.00 -3.08
CA LEU A 235 3.16 15.59 -3.02
C LEU A 235 1.94 14.66 -3.04
N LYS A 236 0.89 14.98 -2.31
CA LYS A 236 -0.32 14.14 -2.28
C LYS A 236 -0.99 14.05 -3.65
N GLY A 237 -0.87 15.10 -4.47
CA GLY A 237 -1.45 15.14 -5.82
C GLY A 237 -0.45 14.80 -6.92
N ILE A 238 0.61 14.03 -6.66
CA ILE A 238 1.40 13.51 -7.79
C ILE A 238 0.69 12.32 -8.42
N GLU A 239 0.94 12.11 -9.71
CA GLU A 239 0.57 10.87 -10.40
C GLU A 239 1.64 9.79 -10.13
N PRO A 240 1.31 8.69 -9.43
CA PRO A 240 2.25 7.62 -9.20
C PRO A 240 2.46 6.77 -10.46
N ILE A 241 3.71 6.32 -10.67
CA ILE A 241 4.07 5.50 -11.82
C ILE A 241 4.19 4.02 -11.38
N ASP A 242 3.60 3.11 -12.17
CA ASP A 242 3.61 1.63 -12.00
C ASP A 242 2.95 1.05 -10.75
N GLU A 243 2.61 1.86 -9.76
CA GLU A 243 2.02 1.40 -8.52
C GLU A 243 1.02 2.39 -7.94
N LYS A 244 -0.09 1.84 -7.42
CA LYS A 244 -1.02 2.61 -6.60
C LYS A 244 -0.36 3.03 -5.29
N ILE A 245 -0.38 4.32 -4.99
CA ILE A 245 0.12 4.91 -3.74
C ILE A 245 -1.05 5.54 -2.99
N ILE A 246 -1.18 5.20 -1.71
CA ILE A 246 -2.13 5.83 -0.82
C ILE A 246 -1.40 6.92 -0.03
N PHE A 247 -1.71 8.17 -0.34
CA PHE A 247 -1.23 9.30 0.42
C PHE A 247 -2.12 9.53 1.65
N LEU A 248 -1.50 9.62 2.82
CA LEU A 248 -2.18 9.92 4.07
C LEU A 248 -1.61 11.20 4.66
N THR A 249 -2.49 12.10 5.06
CA THR A 249 -2.13 13.20 5.96
C THR A 249 -1.66 12.65 7.31
N SER A 250 -0.91 13.45 8.07
CA SER A 250 -0.50 13.07 9.43
C SER A 250 -1.69 12.71 10.33
N LYS A 251 -2.85 13.33 10.09
CA LYS A 251 -4.10 13.05 10.80
C LYS A 251 -4.70 11.69 10.43
N GLU A 252 -4.81 11.39 9.14
CA GLU A 252 -5.34 10.09 8.68
C GLU A 252 -4.41 8.95 9.06
N TYR A 253 -3.10 9.17 8.96
CA TYR A 253 -2.10 8.21 9.39
C TYR A 253 -2.25 7.82 10.87
N ALA A 254 -2.67 8.76 11.73
CA ALA A 254 -2.93 8.47 13.14
C ALA A 254 -4.04 7.43 13.35
N GLU A 255 -5.05 7.36 12.47
CA GLU A 255 -6.05 6.30 12.49
C GLU A 255 -5.55 5.03 11.80
N TYR A 256 -4.88 5.17 10.65
CA TYR A 256 -4.31 4.05 9.89
C TYR A 256 -3.36 3.17 10.71
N ARG A 257 -2.51 3.79 11.54
CA ARG A 257 -1.54 3.07 12.39
C ARG A 257 -2.17 2.31 13.55
N LYS A 258 -3.42 2.60 13.92
CA LYS A 258 -4.15 1.85 14.97
C LYS A 258 -4.69 0.52 14.45
N PHE A 259 -4.96 0.44 13.15
CA PHE A 259 -5.52 -0.75 12.53
C PHE A 259 -4.53 -1.92 12.52
N ASN A 260 -3.25 -1.62 12.32
CA ASN A 260 -2.19 -2.62 12.25
C ASN A 260 -0.90 -2.02 12.85
N TYR A 261 -0.29 -2.70 13.82
CA TYR A 261 0.94 -2.22 14.46
C TYR A 261 2.08 -1.98 13.46
N MET A 262 2.18 -2.81 12.42
CA MET A 262 3.21 -2.70 11.40
C MET A 262 3.03 -1.47 10.50
N ASN A 263 1.86 -0.82 10.55
CA ASN A 263 1.68 0.48 9.92
C ASN A 263 2.47 1.60 10.62
N ASN A 264 3.11 1.37 11.77
CA ASN A 264 4.05 2.34 12.33
C ASN A 264 5.36 2.48 11.50
N PHE A 265 5.60 1.56 10.55
CA PHE A 265 6.80 1.54 9.72
C PHE A 265 6.55 2.07 8.29
N LYS A 266 5.67 3.08 8.13
CA LYS A 266 5.47 3.75 6.84
C LYS A 266 6.45 4.90 6.66
N ALA A 267 6.77 5.19 5.40
CA ALA A 267 7.64 6.30 5.05
C ALA A 267 6.92 7.64 5.25
N TYR A 268 7.61 8.58 5.86
CA TYR A 268 7.18 9.96 6.06
C TYR A 268 7.92 10.87 5.07
N TYR A 269 7.17 11.73 4.42
CA TYR A 269 7.69 12.71 3.48
C TYR A 269 7.26 14.09 3.98
N SER A 270 8.23 14.97 4.18
CA SER A 270 7.96 16.29 4.72
C SER A 270 7.21 17.19 3.72
N LYS A 271 6.81 18.37 4.18
CA LYS A 271 6.50 19.46 3.26
C LYS A 271 7.76 19.94 2.54
N VAL A 272 7.59 20.60 1.40
CA VAL A 272 8.66 21.39 0.78
C VAL A 272 8.80 22.71 1.54
N PHE A 273 9.78 22.79 2.43
CA PHE A 273 10.02 23.97 3.27
C PHE A 273 10.83 25.01 2.52
N ARG A 274 10.34 26.25 2.43
CA ARG A 274 11.13 27.35 1.87
C ARG A 274 12.22 27.80 2.84
N CYS A 275 13.43 28.05 2.33
CA CYS A 275 14.50 28.66 3.11
C CYS A 275 14.28 30.17 3.25
N ASP A 276 14.33 30.69 4.48
CA ASP A 276 14.08 32.12 4.75
C ASP A 276 15.20 33.03 4.23
N LYS A 277 16.45 32.53 4.29
CA LYS A 277 17.66 33.32 4.02
C LYS A 277 18.16 33.22 2.58
N GLU A 278 17.65 32.26 1.81
CA GLU A 278 18.07 32.04 0.44
C GLU A 278 16.86 31.96 -0.48
N LYS A 279 16.82 32.84 -1.48
CA LYS A 279 15.68 32.96 -2.39
C LYS A 279 15.61 31.71 -3.27
N ASP A 280 14.38 31.24 -3.49
CA ASP A 280 14.08 30.13 -4.39
C ASP A 280 14.78 28.82 -4.00
N THR A 281 15.15 28.71 -2.71
CA THR A 281 15.76 27.53 -2.10
C THR A 281 14.79 26.88 -1.12
N TYR A 282 14.78 25.55 -1.10
CA TYR A 282 13.84 24.73 -0.35
C TYR A 282 14.53 23.51 0.26
N ILE A 283 13.92 22.94 1.30
CA ILE A 283 14.31 21.69 1.93
C ILE A 283 13.15 20.70 1.84
N PHE A 284 13.46 19.46 1.50
CA PHE A 284 12.54 18.34 1.49
C PHE A 284 13.19 17.13 2.14
N MET A 285 12.46 16.43 2.99
CA MET A 285 12.98 15.30 3.76
C MET A 285 12.12 14.06 3.52
N ILE A 286 12.79 12.93 3.38
CA ILE A 286 12.16 11.61 3.32
C ILE A 286 12.74 10.78 4.46
N ASP A 287 11.87 10.31 5.35
CA ASP A 287 12.22 9.42 6.44
C ASP A 287 11.52 8.08 6.24
N THR A 288 12.29 7.02 6.16
CA THR A 288 11.80 5.64 6.17
C THR A 288 12.20 4.96 7.48
N PRO A 289 11.68 3.75 7.79
CA PRO A 289 12.05 3.05 9.02
C PRO A 289 13.55 2.81 9.21
N THR A 290 14.33 2.74 8.13
CA THR A 290 15.74 2.36 8.17
C THR A 290 16.67 3.34 7.48
N THR A 291 16.13 4.34 6.78
CA THR A 291 16.92 5.33 6.04
C THR A 291 16.26 6.69 6.09
N GLY A 292 17.04 7.75 5.91
CA GLY A 292 16.48 9.08 5.64
C GLY A 292 17.37 9.91 4.75
N LEU A 293 16.75 10.85 4.05
CA LEU A 293 17.35 11.71 3.04
C LEU A 293 16.87 13.15 3.22
N THR A 294 17.82 14.09 3.19
CA THR A 294 17.52 15.53 3.16
C THR A 294 17.99 16.13 1.85
N TYR A 295 17.05 16.70 1.11
CA TYR A 295 17.28 17.39 -0.15
C TYR A 295 17.32 18.90 0.08
N LEU A 296 18.37 19.55 -0.42
CA LEU A 296 18.44 20.99 -0.63
C LEU A 296 18.14 21.28 -2.10
N ILE A 297 17.06 22.01 -2.36
CA ILE A 297 16.49 22.19 -3.69
C ILE A 297 16.55 23.66 -4.05
N LYS A 298 17.03 24.00 -5.24
CA LYS A 298 17.10 25.38 -5.73
C LYS A 298 16.41 25.52 -7.07
N LYS A 299 15.44 26.42 -7.16
CA LYS A 299 14.73 26.72 -8.41
C LYS A 299 15.62 27.55 -9.33
N THR A 300 15.64 27.20 -10.61
CA THR A 300 16.21 28.01 -11.70
C THR A 300 15.12 28.32 -12.72
N PRO A 301 15.37 29.21 -13.70
CA PRO A 301 14.45 29.41 -14.81
C PRO A 301 14.17 28.15 -15.65
N GLU A 302 15.15 27.25 -15.74
CA GLU A 302 15.11 26.04 -16.56
C GLU A 302 14.59 24.81 -15.80
N GLY A 303 14.69 24.80 -14.46
CA GLY A 303 14.35 23.63 -13.66
C GLY A 303 14.72 23.71 -12.19
N TRP A 304 15.17 22.59 -11.65
CA TRP A 304 15.53 22.44 -10.24
C TRP A 304 16.90 21.80 -10.09
N ASN A 305 17.82 22.46 -9.39
CA ASN A 305 19.02 21.82 -8.88
C ASN A 305 18.68 21.15 -7.54
N VAL A 306 18.92 19.85 -7.44
CA VAL A 306 18.61 19.05 -6.26
C VAL A 306 19.89 18.46 -5.71
N ASN A 307 20.19 18.76 -4.45
CA ASN A 307 21.38 18.30 -3.74
C ASN A 307 20.96 17.42 -2.57
N ILE A 308 21.55 16.23 -2.46
CA ILE A 308 21.41 15.40 -1.26
C ILE A 308 22.48 15.87 -0.27
N ILE A 309 22.03 16.51 0.81
CA ILE A 309 22.93 17.13 1.80
C ILE A 309 23.08 16.29 3.08
N GLU A 310 22.18 15.33 3.28
CA GLU A 310 22.24 14.38 4.39
C GLU A 310 21.63 13.04 3.98
N HIS A 311 22.27 11.97 4.44
CA HIS A 311 21.81 10.61 4.29
C HIS A 311 22.18 9.81 5.52
N TRP A 312 21.21 9.08 6.10
CA TRP A 312 21.45 8.18 7.22
C TRP A 312 20.82 6.81 6.96
N ILE A 313 21.43 5.77 7.56
CA ILE A 313 20.98 4.38 7.55
C ILE A 313 21.08 3.85 8.98
N ALA A 314 20.03 3.19 9.48
CA ALA A 314 19.94 2.63 10.83
C ALA A 314 20.58 1.23 10.98
#